data_AF-A0A103YFU4-F1
#
_entry.id   AF-A0A103YFU4-F1
#
_cell.length_a   1.000
_cell.length_b   1.000
_cell.length_c   1.000
_cell.angle_alpha   90.00
_cell.angle_beta   90.00
_cell.angle_gamma   90.00
#
_symmetry.space_group_name_H-M   'P 1'
#
loop_
_entity.id
_entity.type
_entity.pdbx_description
1 polymer ?
#
loop_
_entity_poly.entity_id
_entity_poly.type
_entity_poly.pdbx_seq_one_letter_code
_entity_poly.pdbx_strand_id
1 'polypeptide(L)' 'MFGKPNSQFQFVNLQPLNNVTAMAANSPTTTTRKESQFLILGRYEIEKLLGHGTFSKVYLARNVKTNESVAIKVIDKE' A
#
# COMPACT_ATOMS: atom_id res chain seq x y z
N MET A 1 -9.72 9.52 -8.85
CA MET A 1 -8.28 9.74 -8.60
C MET A 1 -8.02 9.44 -7.13
N PHE A 2 -6.92 8.75 -6.83
CA PHE A 2 -6.55 8.38 -5.46
C PHE A 2 -6.04 9.64 -4.73
N GLY A 3 -6.73 10.02 -3.65
CA GLY A 3 -6.55 11.34 -3.03
C GLY A 3 -7.19 12.46 -3.87
N LYS A 4 -7.55 13.56 -3.19
CA LYS A 4 -7.88 14.84 -3.83
C LYS A 4 -6.59 15.45 -4.42
N PRO A 5 -6.68 16.37 -5.40
CA PRO A 5 -5.50 16.98 -6.02
C PRO A 5 -4.52 17.66 -5.03
N ASN A 6 -4.98 18.01 -3.83
CA ASN A 6 -4.16 18.61 -2.75
C ASN A 6 -3.85 17.65 -1.59
N SER A 7 -4.15 16.35 -1.72
CA SER A 7 -3.86 15.38 -0.67
C SER A 7 -2.35 15.20 -0.48
N GLN A 8 -1.92 15.15 0.77
CA GLN A 8 -0.54 14.87 1.13
C GLN A 8 -0.36 13.36 1.32
N PHE A 9 0.68 12.79 0.70
CA PHE A 9 1.01 11.37 0.82
C PHE A 9 2.25 11.21 1.70
N GLN A 10 2.12 10.51 2.81
CA GLN A 10 3.24 10.12 3.66
C GLN A 10 3.53 8.63 3.48
N PHE A 11 4.76 8.31 3.11
CA PHE A 11 5.24 6.95 2.87
C PHE A 11 6.06 6.47 4.08
N VAL A 12 5.76 5.30 4.61
CA VAL A 12 6.47 4.67 5.72
C VAL A 12 6.95 3.29 5.26
N ASN A 13 8.25 3.03 5.31
CA ASN A 13 8.79 1.70 4.99
C ASN A 13 8.44 0.73 6.12
N LEU A 14 7.75 -0.36 5.79
CA LEU A 14 7.42 -1.42 6.74
C LEU A 14 8.59 -2.41 6.72
N GLN A 15 9.62 -2.14 7.52
CA GLN A 15 10.69 -3.13 7.69
C GLN A 15 10.09 -4.38 8.35
N PRO A 16 10.39 -5.58 7.84
CA PRO A 16 10.00 -6.80 8.53
C PRO A 16 10.65 -6.76 9.91
N LEU A 17 9.83 -6.78 10.96
CA LEU A 17 10.31 -6.79 12.33
C LEU A 17 11.10 -8.10 12.50
N ASN A 18 12.42 -8.01 12.49
CA ASN A 18 13.30 -9.15 12.64
C ASN A 18 12.96 -9.88 13.94
N ASN A 19 12.57 -11.16 13.80
CA ASN A 19 12.74 -12.28 14.73
C ASN A 19 11.47 -13.15 14.79
N VAL A 20 11.17 -13.90 13.72
CA VAL A 20 10.82 -15.34 13.75
C VAL A 20 10.54 -15.80 12.32
N THR A 21 11.05 -17.00 12.01
CA THR A 21 10.69 -17.85 10.88
C THR A 21 9.22 -17.71 10.45
N ALA A 22 8.96 -17.14 9.28
CA ALA A 22 7.65 -17.22 8.64
C ALA A 22 7.73 -18.18 7.44
N MET A 23 7.73 -19.47 7.76
CA MET A 23 7.19 -20.49 6.88
C MET A 23 5.66 -20.31 6.83
N ALA A 24 5.15 -19.46 5.94
CA ALA A 24 3.77 -19.42 5.43
C ALA A 24 3.63 -18.12 4.61
N ALA A 25 3.18 -18.09 3.36
CA ALA A 25 2.28 -19.01 2.70
C ALA A 25 2.63 -19.11 1.21
N ASN A 26 2.71 -20.33 0.71
CA ASN A 26 2.22 -20.59 -0.63
C ASN A 26 0.74 -20.18 -0.64
N SER A 27 0.43 -19.11 -1.35
CA SER A 27 -0.91 -18.86 -1.85
C SER A 27 -0.78 -18.39 -3.29
N PRO A 28 -0.71 -19.30 -4.27
CA PRO A 28 -1.15 -18.98 -5.61
C PRO A 28 -2.68 -18.84 -5.55
N THR A 29 -3.18 -17.76 -4.98
CA THR A 29 -4.59 -17.38 -5.13
C THR A 29 -4.71 -16.64 -6.45
N THR A 30 -4.74 -17.43 -7.52
CA THR A 30 -5.36 -17.07 -8.78
C THR A 30 -6.75 -16.50 -8.49
N THR A 31 -6.99 -15.22 -8.77
CA THR A 31 -8.30 -14.70 -9.24
C THR A 31 -8.07 -13.32 -9.86
N THR A 32 -7.86 -13.37 -11.16
CA THR A 32 -8.41 -12.46 -12.16
C THR A 32 -9.45 -11.48 -11.63
N ARG A 33 -9.09 -10.19 -11.57
CA ARG A 33 -9.85 -9.11 -12.21
C ARG A 33 -8.89 -7.95 -12.43
N LYS A 34 -8.70 -7.58 -13.70
CA LYS A 34 -8.17 -6.28 -14.11
C LYS A 34 -9.07 -5.21 -13.50
N GLU A 35 -8.80 -4.81 -12.28
CA GLU A 35 -9.38 -3.63 -11.68
C GLU A 35 -8.21 -2.69 -11.47
N SER A 36 -7.98 -1.85 -12.49
CA SER A 36 -7.08 -0.70 -12.53
C SER A 36 -6.09 -0.69 -11.37
N GLN A 37 -4.96 -1.41 -11.49
CA GLN A 37 -3.89 -1.38 -10.48
C GLN A 37 -3.56 0.10 -10.22
N PHE A 38 -4.00 0.61 -9.08
CA PHE A 38 -3.81 2.00 -8.73
C PHE A 38 -2.35 2.17 -8.32
N LEU A 39 -1.53 2.47 -9.32
CA LEU A 39 -0.12 2.76 -9.13
C LEU A 39 0.02 4.18 -8.58
N ILE A 40 0.39 4.29 -7.32
CA ILE A 40 0.77 5.57 -6.74
C ILE A 40 2.11 5.97 -7.34
N LEU A 41 2.11 7.14 -7.97
CA LEU A 41 3.27 7.73 -8.66
C LEU A 41 3.88 6.79 -9.72
N GLY A 42 3.12 5.82 -10.24
CA GLY A 42 3.62 4.81 -11.18
C GLY A 42 4.64 3.82 -10.59
N ARG A 43 4.83 3.78 -9.26
CA ARG A 43 5.92 3.01 -8.61
C ARG A 43 5.48 2.19 -7.39
N TYR A 44 4.34 2.50 -6.79
CA TYR A 44 3.83 1.76 -5.65
C TYR A 44 2.47 1.19 -6.00
N GLU A 45 2.37 -0.13 -5.94
CA GLU A 45 1.12 -0.85 -6.16
C GLU A 45 0.38 -0.96 -4.82
N ILE A 46 -0.83 -0.40 -4.75
CA ILE A 46 -1.67 -0.51 -3.55
C ILE A 46 -2.21 -1.95 -3.46
N GLU A 47 -1.92 -2.62 -2.34
CA GLU A 47 -2.41 -3.97 -2.07
C GLU A 47 -3.71 -3.94 -1.26
N LYS A 48 -3.74 -3.18 -0.16
CA LYS A 48 -4.87 -3.20 0.78
C LYS A 48 -5.00 -1.90 1.59
N LEU A 49 -6.20 -1.57 2.07
CA LEU A 49 -6.40 -0.53 3.09
C LEU A 49 -6.02 -1.07 4.48
N LEU A 50 -5.04 -0.46 5.15
CA LEU A 50 -4.62 -0.78 6.52
C LEU A 50 -5.50 -0.11 7.57
N GLY A 51 -5.99 1.10 7.31
CA GLY A 51 -6.86 1.81 8.24
C GLY A 51 -7.49 3.05 7.64
N HIS A 52 -8.67 3.42 8.15
CA HIS A 52 -9.33 4.67 7.82
C HIS A 52 -9.55 5.48 9.09
N GLY A 53 -9.27 6.77 9.02
CA GLY A 53 -9.63 7.74 10.06
C GLY A 53 -10.27 8.95 9.41
N THR A 54 -10.74 9.88 10.25
CA THR A 54 -11.43 11.10 9.81
C THR A 54 -10.56 11.96 8.88
N PHE A 55 -9.25 12.02 9.13
CA PHE A 55 -8.32 12.92 8.43
C PHE A 55 -7.40 12.19 7.43
N SER A 56 -7.39 10.87 7.46
CA SER A 56 -6.44 10.11 6.65
C SER A 56 -6.85 8.68 6.40
N LYS A 57 -6.39 8.13 5.28
CA LYS A 57 -6.50 6.71 4.94
C LYS A 57 -5.10 6.13 4.79
N VAL A 58 -4.84 5.00 5.43
CA VAL A 58 -3.55 4.31 5.38
C VAL A 58 -3.71 3.07 4.52
N TYR A 59 -2.90 2.93 3.49
CA TYR A 59 -2.89 1.80 2.58
C TYR A 59 -1.57 1.06 2.66
N LEU A 60 -1.61 -0.26 2.59
CA LEU A 60 -0.47 -1.09 2.29
C LEU A 60 -0.23 -1.01 0.78
N ALA A 61 1.00 -0.69 0.43
CA ALA A 61 1.47 -0.75 -0.94
C ALA A 61 2.80 -1.49 -1.00
N ARG A 62 3.12 -1.98 -2.18
CA ARG A 62 4.38 -2.63 -2.49
C ARG A 62 5.12 -1.82 -3.54
N ASN A 63 6.41 -1.58 -3.30
CA ASN A 63 7.26 -0.98 -4.31
C ASN A 63 7.47 -2.01 -5.45
N VAL A 64 7.01 -1.71 -6.66
CA VAL A 64 7.13 -2.65 -7.79
C VAL A 64 8.59 -2.87 -8.23
N LYS A 65 9.52 -1.99 -7.84
CA LYS A 65 10.94 -2.11 -8.16
C LYS A 65 11.70 -2.96 -7.13
N THR A 66 11.48 -2.72 -5.84
CA THR A 66 12.25 -3.35 -4.76
C THR A 66 11.51 -4.49 -4.05
N ASN A 67 10.22 -4.66 -4.34
CA ASN A 67 9.31 -5.54 -3.60
C ASN A 67 9.21 -5.22 -2.09
N GLU A 68 9.62 -4.03 -1.67
CA GLU A 68 9.48 -3.60 -0.28
C GLU A 68 8.04 -3.20 0.03
N SER A 69 7.57 -3.64 1.20
CA SER A 69 6.27 -3.27 1.74
C SER A 69 6.33 -1.87 2.36
N VAL A 70 5.40 -1.00 1.96
CA VAL A 70 5.30 0.36 2.47
C VAL A 70 3.87 0.68 2.89
N ALA A 71 3.70 1.46 3.96
CA ALA A 71 2.42 2.04 4.32
C ALA A 71 2.33 3.46 3.76
N ILE A 72 1.25 3.75 3.02
CA ILE A 72 0.97 5.04 2.40
C ILE A 72 -0.21 5.66 3.12
N LYS A 73 0.05 6.70 3.89
CA LYS A 73 -0.97 7.51 4.55
C LYS A 73 -1.35 8.68 3.65
N VAL A 74 -2.57 8.65 3.15
CA VAL A 74 -3.21 9.75 2.42
C VAL A 74 -3.84 10.66 3.44
N ILE A 75 -3.42 11.91 3.47
CA ILE A 75 -3.99 12.95 4.33
C ILE A 75 -4.78 13.88 3.40
N ASP A 76 -6.08 14.00 3.66
CA ASP A 76 -6.92 14.96 2.96
C ASP A 76 -6.63 16.34 3.55
N LYS A 77 -6.05 17.21 2.73
CA LYS A 77 -5.86 18.63 3.03
C LYS A 77 -6.98 19.38 2.32
N GLU A 78 -7.93 19.88 3.09
CA GLU A 78 -8.88 20.89 2.65
C GLU A 78 -8.17 22.24 2.45
#